data_AF-A0A6S7GQK8-F1
#
_entry.id   AF-A0A6S7GQK8-F1
#
_cell.length_a   1.000
_cell.length_b   1.000
_cell.length_c   1.000
_cell.angle_alpha   90.00
_cell.angle_beta   90.00
_cell.angle_gamma   90.00
#
_symmetry.space_group_name_H-M   'P 1'
#
loop_
_entity.id
_entity.type
_entity.pdbx_description
1 polymer ?
#
loop_
_entity_poly.entity_id
_entity_poly.type
_entity_poly.pdbx_seq_one_letter_code
_entity_poly.pdbx_strand_id
1 'polypeptide(L)'
;MLVTGIFPDDLKQSRVTPIFKDGDKSECENYKPISVISAISKVLETLISDQLALHLNDNNIIVKQQSGFRKCHSTETALLHKTDQYLLNMDKSILNGVLFLDLKKAFDTFHINDLPNCLEETQASMFADDTSISSSGTSLLEIENKINNDLHNVNIWLETNKLTLNTEKTEFMLIASKRKLKQYSGNPNITIGSHDIKQVINKKVLGIILDEELK
;
A
#
# COMPACT_ATOMS: atom_id res chain seq x y z
N MET A 1 -18.62 5.11 -27.40
CA MET A 1 -19.27 5.69 -26.21
C MET A 1 -20.53 4.89 -25.91
N LEU A 2 -20.68 4.37 -24.70
CA LEU A 2 -21.97 3.84 -24.25
C LEU A 2 -22.88 5.04 -23.98
N VAL A 3 -23.71 5.40 -24.97
CA VAL A 3 -24.54 6.63 -24.94
C VAL A 3 -25.63 6.53 -23.86
N THR A 4 -26.04 5.32 -23.49
CA THR A 4 -27.13 5.08 -22.54
C THR A 4 -26.68 4.77 -21.12
N GLY A 5 -25.39 4.47 -20.89
CA GLY A 5 -24.86 4.12 -19.56
C GLY A 5 -25.43 2.85 -18.92
N ILE A 6 -26.24 2.06 -19.65
CA ILE A 6 -26.92 0.87 -19.11
C ILE A 6 -26.14 -0.39 -19.47
N PHE A 7 -25.76 -1.16 -18.46
CA PHE A 7 -25.14 -2.47 -18.61
C PHE A 7 -26.21 -3.58 -18.65
N PRO A 8 -26.25 -4.46 -19.68
CA PRO A 8 -27.28 -5.50 -19.81
C PRO A 8 -27.26 -6.52 -18.67
N ASP A 9 -28.43 -6.88 -18.14
CA ASP A 9 -28.54 -7.78 -16.98
C ASP A 9 -28.04 -9.20 -17.24
N ASP A 10 -28.28 -9.74 -18.44
CA ASP A 10 -27.79 -11.07 -18.84
C ASP A 10 -26.26 -11.15 -18.82
N LEU A 11 -25.58 -10.03 -19.08
CA LEU A 11 -24.13 -9.93 -19.07
C LEU A 11 -23.55 -9.71 -17.67
N LYS A 12 -24.38 -9.45 -16.65
CA LYS A 12 -23.96 -9.32 -15.24
C LYS A 12 -23.78 -10.68 -14.57
N GLN A 13 -24.29 -11.75 -15.18
CA GLN A 13 -24.16 -13.10 -14.65
C GLN A 13 -22.69 -13.54 -14.72
N SER A 14 -22.21 -14.10 -13.60
CA SER A 14 -20.86 -14.62 -13.49
C SER A 14 -20.84 -15.93 -12.73
N ARG A 15 -19.85 -16.78 -13.04
CA ARG A 15 -19.61 -18.02 -12.30
C ARG A 15 -18.57 -17.78 -11.23
N VAL A 16 -18.95 -17.89 -9.97
CA VAL A 16 -18.02 -17.77 -8.83
C VAL A 16 -17.24 -19.08 -8.67
N THR A 17 -15.92 -18.99 -8.74
CA THR A 17 -15.01 -20.12 -8.55
C THR A 17 -14.08 -19.80 -7.39
N PRO A 18 -14.09 -20.57 -6.29
CA PRO A 18 -13.16 -20.38 -5.18
C PRO A 18 -11.76 -20.82 -5.60
N ILE A 19 -10.76 -19.96 -5.41
CA ILE A 19 -9.34 -20.28 -5.60
C ILE A 19 -8.65 -20.31 -4.24
N PHE A 20 -7.97 -21.43 -3.96
CA PHE A 20 -7.21 -21.60 -2.73
C PHE A 20 -6.01 -20.63 -2.69
N LYS A 21 -5.87 -19.90 -1.57
CA LYS A 21 -4.78 -18.94 -1.35
C LYS A 21 -3.60 -19.59 -0.63
N ASP A 22 -3.78 -19.99 0.64
CA ASP A 22 -2.75 -20.58 1.49
C ASP A 22 -3.38 -21.18 2.77
N GLY A 23 -2.62 -21.93 3.57
CA GLY A 23 -3.07 -22.47 4.87
C GLY A 23 -3.83 -23.80 4.79
N ASP A 24 -4.78 -24.02 5.71
CA ASP A 24 -5.56 -25.26 5.75
C ASP A 24 -6.70 -25.25 4.72
N LYS A 25 -6.76 -26.29 3.89
CA LYS A 25 -7.76 -26.43 2.80
C LYS A 25 -9.20 -26.65 3.31
N SER A 26 -9.37 -26.90 4.60
CA SER A 26 -10.66 -27.13 5.25
C SER A 26 -11.36 -25.83 5.65
N GLU A 27 -10.63 -24.71 5.75
CA GLU A 27 -11.19 -23.42 6.16
C GLU A 27 -11.61 -22.59 4.94
N CYS A 28 -12.87 -22.14 4.93
CA CYS A 28 -13.41 -21.33 3.83
C CYS A 28 -12.71 -19.97 3.68
N GLU A 29 -12.15 -19.41 4.76
CA GLU A 29 -11.44 -18.12 4.73
C GLU A 29 -10.16 -18.15 3.87
N ASN A 30 -9.62 -19.34 3.65
CA ASN A 30 -8.42 -19.57 2.84
C ASN A 30 -8.71 -19.62 1.32
N TYR A 31 -9.98 -19.49 0.92
CA TYR A 31 -10.38 -19.44 -0.48
C TYR A 31 -10.79 -18.02 -0.88
N LYS A 32 -10.24 -17.54 -1.99
CA LYS A 32 -10.67 -16.29 -2.64
C LYS A 32 -11.76 -16.61 -3.66
N PRO A 33 -12.98 -16.06 -3.53
CA PRO A 33 -13.99 -16.20 -4.57
C PRO A 33 -13.60 -15.35 -5.79
N ILE A 34 -13.48 -15.98 -6.97
CA ILE A 34 -13.24 -15.27 -8.23
C ILE A 34 -14.47 -15.39 -9.12
N SER A 35 -15.03 -14.26 -9.52
CA SER A 35 -16.15 -14.19 -10.47
C SER A 35 -15.63 -14.24 -11.89
N VAL A 36 -15.92 -15.32 -12.61
CA VAL A 36 -15.61 -15.48 -14.03
C VAL A 36 -16.80 -14.98 -14.85
N ILE A 37 -16.64 -13.80 -15.45
CA ILE A 37 -17.62 -13.17 -16.33
C ILE A 37 -17.52 -13.70 -17.77
N SER A 38 -18.57 -13.49 -18.56
CA SER A 38 -18.57 -13.84 -19.99
C SER A 38 -17.53 -13.04 -20.77
N ALA A 39 -17.03 -13.60 -21.88
CA ALA A 39 -16.07 -12.90 -22.76
C ALA A 39 -16.64 -11.58 -23.31
N ILE A 40 -17.95 -11.54 -23.61
CA ILE A 40 -18.64 -10.35 -24.11
C ILE A 40 -18.69 -9.27 -23.01
N SER A 41 -19.03 -9.65 -21.78
CA SER A 41 -18.99 -8.76 -20.61
C SER A 41 -17.61 -8.14 -20.42
N LYS A 42 -16.55 -8.95 -20.57
CA LYS A 42 -15.16 -8.49 -20.40
C LYS A 42 -14.72 -7.48 -21.46
N VAL A 43 -15.18 -7.63 -22.70
CA VAL A 43 -14.94 -6.63 -23.76
C VAL A 43 -15.62 -5.29 -23.42
N LEU A 44 -16.87 -5.34 -22.96
CA LEU A 44 -17.60 -4.14 -22.55
C LEU A 44 -16.96 -3.46 -21.33
N GLU A 45 -16.58 -4.24 -20.31
CA GLU A 45 -15.85 -3.73 -19.14
C GLU A 45 -14.53 -3.07 -19.54
N THR A 46 -13.80 -3.63 -20.52
CA THR A 46 -12.56 -3.02 -21.02
C THR A 46 -12.84 -1.63 -21.61
N LEU A 47 -13.89 -1.49 -22.43
CA LEU A 47 -14.28 -0.21 -23.02
C LEU A 47 -14.76 0.82 -21.99
N ILE A 48 -15.44 0.37 -20.94
CA ILE A 48 -15.89 1.21 -19.82
C ILE A 48 -14.69 1.64 -18.98
N SER A 49 -13.80 0.70 -18.65
CA SER A 49 -12.58 0.93 -17.90
C SER A 49 -11.68 1.96 -18.59
N ASP A 50 -11.53 1.87 -19.92
CA ASP A 50 -10.78 2.86 -20.69
C ASP A 50 -11.42 4.26 -20.63
N GLN A 51 -12.75 4.36 -20.74
CA GLN A 51 -13.47 5.64 -20.63
C GLN A 51 -13.34 6.25 -19.23
N LEU A 52 -13.51 5.42 -18.19
CA LEU A 52 -13.34 5.85 -16.80
C LEU A 52 -11.90 6.27 -16.52
N ALA A 53 -10.92 5.51 -17.00
CA ALA A 53 -9.51 5.82 -16.82
C ALA A 53 -9.13 7.17 -17.46
N LEU A 54 -9.66 7.48 -18.65
CA LEU A 54 -9.46 8.78 -19.29
C LEU A 54 -10.07 9.89 -18.43
N HIS A 55 -11.34 9.75 -18.03
CA HIS A 55 -12.03 10.74 -17.21
C HIS A 55 -11.33 10.98 -15.85
N LEU A 56 -10.86 9.93 -15.19
CA LEU A 56 -10.16 10.01 -13.91
C LEU A 56 -8.80 10.72 -14.04
N ASN A 57 -8.07 10.50 -15.14
CA ASN A 57 -6.81 11.18 -15.40
C ASN A 57 -7.04 12.66 -15.78
N ASP A 58 -8.01 12.95 -16.64
CA ASP A 58 -8.30 14.31 -17.10
C ASP A 58 -8.74 15.22 -15.94
N ASN A 59 -9.44 14.66 -14.95
CA ASN A 59 -9.90 15.39 -13.76
C ASN A 59 -8.94 15.32 -12.56
N ASN A 60 -7.74 14.72 -12.71
CA ASN A 60 -6.76 14.56 -11.62
C ASN A 60 -7.34 13.94 -10.33
N ILE A 61 -8.33 13.05 -10.45
CA ILE A 61 -8.98 12.41 -9.29
C ILE A 61 -8.04 11.37 -8.66
N ILE A 62 -7.16 10.76 -9.45
CA ILE A 62 -6.19 9.78 -8.97
C ILE A 62 -5.01 10.51 -8.31
N VAL A 63 -4.83 10.23 -7.03
CA VAL A 63 -3.72 10.77 -6.22
C VAL A 63 -2.38 10.34 -6.83
N LYS A 64 -1.41 11.27 -6.93
CA LYS A 64 -0.10 11.02 -7.57
C LYS A 64 0.70 9.90 -6.89
N GLN A 65 0.44 9.68 -5.60
CA GLN A 65 1.07 8.68 -4.74
C GLN A 65 0.56 7.25 -5.00
N GLN A 66 -0.53 7.10 -5.77
CA GLN A 66 -1.02 5.81 -6.25
C GLN A 66 -0.34 5.47 -7.59
N SER A 67 0.48 4.43 -7.59
CA SER A 67 1.14 3.93 -8.81
C SER A 67 0.56 2.61 -9.31
N GLY A 68 -0.19 1.89 -8.47
CA GLY A 68 -0.94 0.70 -8.90
C GLY A 68 -2.04 1.02 -9.91
N PHE A 69 -2.27 0.11 -10.87
CA PHE A 69 -3.35 0.17 -11.87
C PHE A 69 -3.36 1.41 -12.80
N ARG A 70 -2.25 2.15 -12.91
CA ARG A 70 -2.10 3.24 -13.88
C ARG A 70 -1.38 2.77 -15.13
N LYS A 71 -1.87 3.18 -16.31
CA LYS A 71 -1.14 2.98 -17.58
C LYS A 71 0.25 3.62 -17.44
N CYS A 72 1.29 2.88 -17.87
CA CYS A 72 2.70 3.29 -17.82
C CYS A 72 3.34 3.39 -16.40
N HIS A 73 2.71 2.86 -15.35
CA HIS A 73 3.35 2.69 -14.04
C HIS A 73 3.58 1.19 -13.77
N SER A 74 4.84 0.74 -13.86
CA SER A 74 5.22 -0.62 -13.44
C SER A 74 5.45 -0.66 -11.93
N THR A 75 5.25 -1.84 -11.32
CA THR A 75 5.67 -2.12 -9.94
C THR A 75 7.18 -1.90 -9.78
N GLU A 76 7.96 -2.27 -10.79
CA GLU A 76 9.41 -2.11 -10.82
C GLU A 76 9.83 -0.64 -10.83
N THR A 77 9.20 0.19 -11.68
CA THR A 77 9.60 1.59 -11.83
C THR A 77 9.39 2.38 -10.55
N ALA A 78 8.27 2.14 -9.86
CA ALA A 78 7.98 2.89 -8.65
C ALA A 78 8.74 2.36 -7.43
N LEU A 79 8.99 1.05 -7.36
CA LEU A 79 9.92 0.50 -6.38
C LEU A 79 11.31 1.09 -6.60
N LEU A 80 11.79 1.09 -7.85
CA LEU A 80 13.09 1.65 -8.24
C LEU A 80 13.19 3.13 -7.85
N HIS A 81 12.18 3.93 -8.15
CA HIS A 81 12.13 5.33 -7.76
C HIS A 81 12.20 5.51 -6.24
N LYS A 82 11.49 4.68 -5.46
CA LYS A 82 11.55 4.73 -3.99
C LYS A 82 12.90 4.28 -3.45
N THR A 83 13.48 3.21 -3.98
CA THR A 83 14.82 2.75 -3.58
C THR A 83 15.89 3.78 -3.93
N ASP A 84 15.78 4.46 -5.07
CA ASP A 84 16.71 5.52 -5.47
C ASP A 84 16.65 6.70 -4.49
N GLN A 85 15.45 7.11 -4.06
CA GLN A 85 15.29 8.12 -3.01
C GLN A 85 15.93 7.68 -1.68
N TYR A 86 15.76 6.41 -1.28
CA TYR A 86 16.40 5.90 -0.07
C TYR A 86 17.92 5.89 -0.17
N LEU A 87 18.48 5.48 -1.31
CA LEU A 87 19.92 5.50 -1.58
C LEU A 87 20.48 6.93 -1.57
N LEU A 88 19.82 7.88 -2.23
CA LEU A 88 20.22 9.30 -2.21
C LEU A 88 20.22 9.88 -0.79
N ASN A 89 19.27 9.47 0.06
CA ASN A 89 19.24 9.85 1.46
C ASN A 89 20.36 9.17 2.25
N MET A 90 20.65 7.90 1.98
CA MET A 90 21.76 7.18 2.60
C MET A 90 23.12 7.82 2.30
N ASP A 91 23.33 8.29 1.06
CA ASP A 91 24.54 9.01 0.65
C ASP A 91 24.72 10.32 1.42
N LYS A 92 23.60 11.02 1.68
CA LYS A 92 23.55 12.21 2.54
C LYS A 92 23.61 11.88 4.03
N SER A 93 23.83 10.62 4.40
CA SER A 93 23.78 10.14 5.78
C SER A 93 22.45 10.46 6.48
N ILE A 94 21.33 10.42 5.76
CA ILE A 94 19.97 10.57 6.29
C ILE A 94 19.38 9.16 6.51
N LEU A 95 18.58 9.01 7.57
CA LEU A 95 17.84 7.80 7.88
C LEU A 95 16.49 7.81 7.14
N ASN A 96 16.02 6.65 6.69
CA ASN A 96 14.67 6.50 6.15
C ASN A 96 13.89 5.51 7.03
N GLY A 97 12.76 5.94 7.58
CA GLY A 97 11.82 5.06 8.25
C GLY A 97 10.70 4.70 7.28
N VAL A 98 10.41 3.41 7.14
CA VAL A 98 9.34 2.89 6.28
C VAL A 98 8.43 2.02 7.12
N LEU A 99 7.14 2.35 7.11
CA LEU A 99 6.11 1.57 7.78
C LEU A 99 5.21 0.91 6.71
N PHE A 100 5.16 -0.40 6.72
CA PHE A 100 4.31 -1.20 5.82
C PHE A 100 2.99 -1.48 6.52
N LEU A 101 1.89 -0.96 5.96
CA LEU A 101 0.54 -1.08 6.50
C LEU A 101 -0.20 -2.23 5.80
N ASP A 102 -0.71 -3.21 6.57
CA ASP A 102 -1.57 -4.28 6.05
C ASP A 102 -3.02 -4.03 6.49
N LEU A 103 -3.86 -3.56 5.57
CA LEU A 103 -5.27 -3.27 5.84
C LEU A 103 -6.13 -4.53 5.62
N LYS A 104 -6.94 -4.90 6.61
CA LYS A 104 -7.90 -5.99 6.46
C LYS A 104 -9.02 -5.55 5.51
N LYS A 105 -9.26 -6.33 4.45
CA LYS A 105 -10.31 -6.10 3.43
C LYS A 105 -10.14 -4.81 2.61
N ALA A 106 -8.89 -4.45 2.29
CA ALA A 106 -8.57 -3.26 1.49
C ALA A 106 -9.31 -3.20 0.13
N PHE A 107 -9.47 -4.35 -0.55
CA PHE A 107 -10.15 -4.42 -1.86
C PHE A 107 -11.64 -4.06 -1.81
N ASP A 108 -12.29 -4.22 -0.66
CA ASP A 108 -13.71 -3.90 -0.50
C ASP A 108 -13.95 -2.43 -0.14
N THR A 109 -12.88 -1.65 0.11
CA THR A 109 -12.99 -0.32 0.69
C THR A 109 -12.53 0.77 -0.27
N PHE A 110 -13.48 1.53 -0.80
CA PHE A 110 -13.25 2.60 -1.78
C PHE A 110 -12.40 3.79 -1.27
N HIS A 111 -12.16 3.89 0.05
CA HIS A 111 -11.60 5.09 0.68
C HIS A 111 -10.07 5.13 0.75
N ILE A 112 -9.34 4.08 0.34
CA ILE A 112 -7.88 4.05 0.50
C ILE A 112 -7.16 5.22 -0.18
N ASN A 113 -7.76 5.79 -1.22
CA ASN A 113 -7.23 6.95 -1.93
C ASN A 113 -7.18 8.22 -1.06
N ASP A 114 -7.94 8.29 0.02
CA ASP A 114 -7.96 9.43 0.95
C ASP A 114 -6.88 9.33 2.05
N LEU A 115 -6.20 8.18 2.18
CA LEU A 115 -5.16 7.97 3.18
C LEU A 115 -4.04 9.03 3.11
N PRO A 116 -3.52 9.43 1.93
CA PRO A 116 -2.50 10.48 1.87
C PRO A 116 -2.95 11.83 2.42
N ASN A 117 -4.26 12.08 2.52
CA ASN A 117 -4.79 13.35 3.04
C ASN A 117 -4.75 13.43 4.57
N CYS A 118 -4.55 12.31 5.28
CA CYS A 118 -4.40 12.31 6.74
C CYS A 118 -2.93 12.34 7.21
N LEU A 119 -1.98 12.31 6.27
CA LEU A 119 -0.54 12.35 6.57
C LEU A 119 -0.03 13.79 6.51
N GLU A 120 0.75 14.19 7.51
CA GLU A 120 1.34 15.53 7.58
C GLU A 120 2.86 15.49 7.35
N GLU A 121 3.53 14.45 7.88
CA GLU A 121 4.99 14.38 7.95
C GLU A 121 5.58 13.24 7.09
N THR A 122 4.76 12.24 6.75
CA THR A 122 5.17 11.06 6.00
C THR A 122 4.60 11.06 4.57
N GLN A 123 5.31 10.37 3.68
CA GLN A 123 4.87 10.20 2.30
C GLN A 123 4.23 8.82 2.12
N ALA A 124 2.95 8.79 1.76
CA ALA A 124 2.31 7.56 1.30
C ALA A 124 2.92 7.06 -0.01
N SER A 125 3.03 5.74 -0.11
CA SER A 125 3.31 4.99 -1.33
C SER A 125 2.31 3.85 -1.41
N MET A 126 1.42 3.93 -2.39
CA MET A 126 0.30 3.00 -2.54
C MET A 126 0.40 2.23 -3.85
N PHE A 127 0.42 0.90 -3.75
CA PHE A 127 0.37 -0.03 -4.86
C PHE A 127 -0.72 -1.05 -4.63
N ALA A 128 -1.88 -0.85 -5.27
CA ALA A 128 -3.03 -1.72 -5.09
C ALA A 128 -3.39 -1.87 -3.59
N ASP A 129 -3.18 -3.06 -3.02
CA ASP A 129 -3.35 -3.38 -1.61
C ASP A 129 -2.13 -3.09 -0.73
N ASP A 130 -0.92 -3.03 -1.31
CA ASP A 130 0.30 -2.72 -0.59
C ASP A 130 0.39 -1.20 -0.33
N THR A 131 0.21 -0.80 0.91
CA THR A 131 0.37 0.59 1.35
C THR A 131 1.54 0.70 2.30
N SER A 132 2.42 1.67 2.05
CA SER A 132 3.50 2.02 2.96
C SER A 132 3.57 3.52 3.14
N ILE A 133 3.94 3.97 4.33
CA ILE A 133 4.27 5.37 4.59
C ILE A 133 5.77 5.45 4.91
N SER A 134 6.44 6.47 4.40
CA SER A 134 7.86 6.65 4.68
C SER A 134 8.21 8.08 5.06
N SER A 135 9.18 8.21 5.96
CA SER A 135 9.74 9.48 6.40
C SER A 135 11.25 9.43 6.37
N SER A 136 11.87 10.60 6.21
CA SER A 136 13.32 10.74 6.26
C SER A 136 13.70 11.70 7.37
N GLY A 137 14.79 11.42 8.07
CA GLY A 137 15.23 12.19 9.22
C GLY A 137 16.71 12.02 9.53
N THR A 138 17.25 12.95 10.31
CA THR A 138 18.67 12.92 10.71
C THR A 138 18.92 12.08 11.95
N SER A 139 17.86 11.89 12.76
CA SER A 139 17.86 11.13 14.01
C SER A 139 16.72 10.12 14.06
N LEU A 140 16.91 9.06 14.88
CA LEU A 140 15.88 8.04 15.08
C LEU A 140 14.63 8.63 15.75
N LEU A 141 14.82 9.50 16.73
CA LEU A 141 13.75 10.17 17.47
C LEU A 141 12.87 11.04 16.54
N GLU A 142 13.49 11.71 15.56
CA GLU A 142 12.76 12.50 14.57
C GLU A 142 11.84 11.60 13.73
N ILE A 143 12.34 10.46 13.25
CA ILE A 143 11.55 9.49 12.48
C ILE A 143 10.43 8.89 13.33
N GLU A 144 10.75 8.50 14.56
CA GLU A 144 9.78 7.95 15.51
C GLU A 144 8.62 8.93 15.74
N ASN A 145 8.92 10.20 16.04
CA ASN A 145 7.91 11.22 16.26
C ASN A 145 7.05 11.46 15.01
N LYS A 146 7.67 11.58 13.83
CA LYS A 146 6.96 11.79 12.56
C LYS A 146 6.00 10.63 12.26
N ILE A 147 6.49 9.39 12.40
CA ILE A 147 5.69 8.20 12.11
C ILE A 147 4.58 8.02 13.14
N ASN A 148 4.85 8.19 14.44
CA ASN A 148 3.82 8.06 15.47
C ASN A 148 2.73 9.13 15.36
N ASN A 149 3.08 10.37 14.98
CA ASN A 149 2.11 11.43 14.74
C ASN A 149 1.16 11.06 13.60
N ASP A 150 1.71 10.66 12.45
CA ASP A 150 0.90 10.25 11.30
C ASP A 150 0.14 8.93 11.56
N LEU A 151 0.70 7.99 12.33
CA LEU A 151 0.01 6.78 12.77
C LEU A 151 -1.22 7.08 13.62
N HIS A 152 -1.16 8.11 14.46
CA HIS A 152 -2.32 8.57 15.22
C HIS A 152 -3.44 9.05 14.29
N ASN A 153 -3.09 9.88 13.29
CA ASN A 153 -4.04 10.36 12.28
C ASN A 153 -4.60 9.20 11.44
N VAL A 154 -3.76 8.24 11.07
CA VAL A 154 -4.18 7.01 10.39
C VAL A 154 -5.13 6.20 11.26
N ASN A 155 -4.90 6.06 12.57
CA ASN A 155 -5.80 5.34 13.46
C ASN A 155 -7.19 6.00 13.53
N ILE A 156 -7.25 7.33 13.66
CA ILE A 156 -8.51 8.08 13.61
C ILE A 156 -9.23 7.87 12.27
N TRP A 157 -8.48 7.93 11.17
CA TRP A 157 -9.02 7.70 9.83
C TRP A 157 -9.55 6.26 9.66
N LEU A 158 -8.84 5.25 10.19
CA LEU A 158 -9.28 3.85 10.17
C LEU A 158 -10.59 3.68 10.94
N GLU A 159 -10.69 4.25 12.14
CA GLU A 159 -11.90 4.19 12.96
C GLU A 159 -13.09 4.86 12.26
N THR A 160 -12.87 6.05 11.69
CA THR A 160 -13.91 6.81 10.96
C THR A 160 -14.45 6.03 9.77
N ASN A 161 -13.57 5.36 9.04
CA ASN A 161 -13.91 4.56 7.86
C ASN A 161 -14.27 3.10 8.19
N LYS A 162 -14.35 2.73 9.47
CA LYS A 162 -14.63 1.35 9.95
C LYS A 162 -13.68 0.32 9.35
N LEU A 163 -12.44 0.72 9.11
CA LEU A 163 -11.35 -0.11 8.63
C LEU A 163 -10.59 -0.69 9.82
N THR A 164 -9.93 -1.81 9.59
CA THR A 164 -9.08 -2.45 10.62
C THR A 164 -7.73 -2.78 10.03
N LEU A 165 -6.68 -2.40 10.76
CA LEU A 165 -5.31 -2.73 10.41
C LEU A 165 -4.94 -4.11 11.00
N ASN A 166 -4.12 -4.85 10.27
CA ASN A 166 -3.54 -6.08 10.73
C ASN A 166 -2.21 -5.79 11.42
N THR A 167 -2.26 -5.66 12.74
CA THR A 167 -1.10 -5.32 13.57
C THR A 167 0.02 -6.33 13.48
N GLU A 168 -0.28 -7.61 13.25
CA GLU A 168 0.74 -8.67 13.13
C GLU A 168 1.52 -8.63 11.81
N LYS A 169 0.89 -8.12 10.73
CA LYS A 169 1.52 -8.01 9.41
C LYS A 169 2.07 -6.62 9.11
N THR A 170 1.65 -5.64 9.89
CA THR A 170 2.15 -4.27 9.83
C THR A 170 3.52 -4.23 10.49
N GLU A 171 4.52 -3.78 9.74
CA GLU A 171 5.92 -3.88 10.14
C GLU A 171 6.64 -2.58 9.80
N PHE A 172 7.57 -2.21 10.67
CA PHE A 172 8.42 -1.04 10.48
C PHE A 172 9.84 -1.48 10.06
N MET A 173 10.45 -0.73 9.16
CA MET A 173 11.83 -0.93 8.73
C MET A 173 12.57 0.40 8.74
N LEU A 174 13.79 0.38 9.28
CA LEU A 174 14.70 1.52 9.24
C LEU A 174 15.78 1.25 8.19
N ILE A 175 15.86 2.08 7.17
CA ILE A 175 16.80 1.93 6.05
C ILE A 175 17.88 3.01 6.15
N ALA A 176 19.13 2.57 6.30
CA ALA A 176 20.29 3.46 6.37
C ALA A 176 21.60 2.73 6.10
N SER A 177 22.71 3.47 5.94
CA SER A 177 24.02 2.85 5.80
C SER A 177 24.42 2.07 7.06
N LYS A 178 25.10 0.93 6.90
CA LYS A 178 25.58 0.07 8.00
C LYS A 178 26.33 0.84 9.09
N ARG A 179 27.16 1.82 8.69
CA ARG A 179 27.90 2.67 9.62
C ARG A 179 26.96 3.48 10.51
N LYS A 180 25.89 4.02 9.91
CA LYS A 180 24.92 4.86 10.59
C LYS A 180 23.96 4.01 11.45
N LEU A 181 23.50 2.86 10.98
CA LEU A 181 22.71 1.92 11.78
C LEU A 181 23.45 1.50 13.07
N LYS A 182 24.75 1.20 12.98
CA LYS A 182 25.58 0.86 14.15
C LYS A 182 25.78 1.98 15.17
N GLN A 183 25.57 3.25 14.78
CA GLN A 183 25.68 4.38 15.70
C GLN A 183 24.47 4.53 16.61
N TYR A 184 23.35 3.88 16.29
CA TYR A 184 22.16 3.89 17.12
C TYR A 184 22.07 2.61 17.92
N SER A 185 21.97 2.77 19.25
CA SER A 185 21.74 1.69 20.20
C SER A 185 20.33 1.86 20.77
N GLY A 186 19.32 1.51 19.98
CA GLY A 186 17.91 1.58 20.39
C GLY A 186 16.99 1.21 19.23
N ASN A 187 15.89 0.52 19.55
CA ASN A 187 14.80 0.30 18.61
C ASN A 187 13.81 1.47 18.77
N PRO A 188 13.31 2.06 17.68
CA PRO A 188 12.30 3.11 17.77
C PRO A 188 11.02 2.53 18.36
N ASN A 189 10.38 3.31 19.23
CA ASN A 189 9.12 2.91 19.82
C ASN A 189 7.96 3.35 18.90
N ILE A 190 7.51 2.45 18.04
CA ILE A 190 6.43 2.73 17.09
C ILE A 190 5.19 1.97 17.54
N THR A 191 4.10 2.71 17.77
CA THR A 191 2.86 2.14 18.30
C THR A 191 1.66 2.60 17.49
N ILE A 192 0.66 1.73 17.38
CA ILE A 192 -0.66 2.08 16.84
C ILE A 192 -1.74 1.66 17.84
N GLY A 193 -2.44 2.66 18.40
CA GLY A 193 -3.34 2.45 19.53
C GLY A 193 -2.59 1.90 20.74
N SER A 194 -2.87 0.66 21.11
CA SER A 194 -2.23 -0.06 22.22
C SER A 194 -1.22 -1.14 21.78
N HIS A 195 -0.89 -1.21 20.50
CA HIS A 195 -0.05 -2.27 19.93
C HIS A 195 1.30 -1.73 19.47
N ASP A 196 2.36 -2.43 19.86
CA ASP A 196 3.71 -2.16 19.40
C ASP A 196 3.90 -2.74 17.99
N ILE A 197 4.44 -1.94 17.09
CA ILE A 197 4.76 -2.36 15.72
C ILE A 197 6.15 -2.96 15.72
N LYS A 198 6.26 -4.16 15.18
CA LYS A 198 7.52 -4.88 15.09
C LYS A 198 8.46 -4.22 14.07
N GLN A 199 9.70 -3.99 14.49
CA GLN A 199 10.78 -3.63 13.57
C GLN A 199 11.33 -4.88 12.87
N VAL A 200 11.53 -4.79 11.55
CA VAL A 200 12.13 -5.83 10.70
C VAL A 200 13.34 -5.30 9.94
N ILE A 201 14.28 -6.20 9.70
CA ILE A 201 15.52 -5.94 8.95
C ILE A 201 15.29 -6.17 7.45
N ASN A 202 14.47 -7.16 7.10
CA ASN A 202 14.09 -7.44 5.72
C ASN A 202 12.58 -7.61 5.58
N LYS A 203 12.06 -7.28 4.39
CA LYS A 203 10.64 -7.41 4.03
C LYS A 203 10.51 -7.73 2.55
N LYS A 204 9.67 -8.70 2.23
CA LYS A 204 9.25 -8.94 0.85
C LYS A 204 8.19 -7.92 0.45
N VAL A 205 8.48 -7.08 -0.54
CA VAL A 205 7.61 -6.03 -1.08
C VAL A 205 7.54 -6.19 -2.59
N LEU A 206 6.32 -6.31 -3.13
CA LEU A 206 6.08 -6.46 -4.59
C LEU A 206 6.92 -7.58 -5.26
N GLY A 207 7.24 -8.64 -4.52
CA GLY A 207 8.02 -9.78 -5.01
C GLY A 207 9.54 -9.69 -4.80
N ILE A 208 10.07 -8.55 -4.35
CA ILE A 208 11.49 -8.32 -4.08
C ILE A 208 11.73 -8.28 -2.56
N ILE A 209 12.87 -8.80 -2.10
CA ILE A 209 13.28 -8.67 -0.69
C ILE A 209 14.03 -7.36 -0.55
N LEU A 210 13.47 -6.42 0.22
CA LEU A 210 14.15 -5.22 0.66
C LEU A 210 14.85 -5.51 1.99
N ASP A 211 16.09 -5.07 2.11
CA ASP A 211 16.91 -5.13 3.31
C ASP A 211 17.21 -3.71 3.82
N GLU A 212 17.49 -3.56 5.11
CA GLU A 212 17.81 -2.28 5.76
C GLU A 212 19.06 -1.59 5.18
N GLU A 213 19.95 -2.36 4.55
CA GLU A 213 21.15 -1.89 3.85
C GLU A 213 20.95 -1.72 2.33
N LEU A 214 19.79 -2.12 1.76
CA LEU A 214 19.50 -2.14 0.31
C LEU A 214 20.57 -2.85 -0.55
N LYS A 215 21.02 -4.03 -0.12
CA LYS A 215 22.03 -4.86 -0.83
C LYS A 215 21.45 -6.06 -1.55
#